data_AF-W4VI77-F1
#
_entry.id   AF-W4VI77-F1
#
_cell.length_a   1.000
_cell.length_b   1.000
_cell.length_c   1.000
_cell.angle_alpha   90.00
_cell.angle_beta   90.00
_cell.angle_gamma   90.00
#
_symmetry.space_group_name_H-M   'P 1'
#
loop_
_entity.id
_entity.type
_entity.pdbx_description
1 polymer ?
#
loop_
_entity_poly.entity_id
_entity_poly.type
_entity_poly.pdbx_seq_one_letter_code
_entity_poly.pdbx_strand_id
1 'polypeptide(L)'
;MLDDIDQGYVTYGDVHRICPHPINPVTVQLSGVELLEVVRGAYDEALMNFELKGFGFRGKVIGKFIFSGLDVTTHKDKEGIEHVQKVYINDQLIDHDKIYTLATADMFTFGQMFPAIARSTTKKFYLPEFLRDLLAECIKTSF
;
A
#
# COMPACT_ATOMS: atom_id res chain seq x y z
N MET A 1 13.28 -1.51 -0.67
CA MET A 1 13.07 -2.17 -1.96
C MET A 1 12.68 -3.58 -1.62
N LEU A 2 11.47 -4.01 -1.97
CA LEU A 2 11.18 -5.43 -2.08
C LEU A 2 11.95 -5.93 -3.30
N ASP A 3 12.59 -7.07 -3.15
CA ASP A 3 13.51 -7.67 -4.11
C ASP A 3 13.25 -9.17 -4.12
N ASP A 4 13.76 -9.87 -5.11
CA ASP A 4 13.48 -11.29 -5.26
C ASP A 4 14.14 -12.13 -4.16
N ILE A 5 13.46 -13.23 -3.81
CA ILE A 5 14.01 -14.30 -3.00
C ILE A 5 14.09 -15.52 -3.91
N ASP A 6 15.31 -16.02 -4.13
CA ASP A 6 15.54 -17.21 -4.93
C ASP A 6 14.83 -18.42 -4.34
N GLN A 7 14.37 -19.32 -5.23
CA GLN A 7 13.75 -20.56 -4.81
C GLN A 7 14.74 -21.40 -3.98
N GLY A 8 14.34 -21.79 -2.77
CA GLY A 8 15.17 -22.59 -1.88
C GLY A 8 14.90 -22.30 -0.42
N TYR A 9 15.92 -22.54 0.42
CA TYR A 9 15.84 -22.26 1.85
C TYR A 9 15.88 -20.74 2.09
N VAL A 10 14.82 -20.21 2.68
CA VAL A 10 14.70 -18.78 2.99
C VAL A 10 15.06 -18.53 4.45
N THR A 11 16.03 -17.64 4.69
CA THR A 11 16.42 -17.23 6.04
C THR A 11 15.69 -15.96 6.47
N TYR A 12 15.68 -15.67 7.77
CA TYR A 12 15.23 -14.36 8.27
C TYR A 12 16.08 -13.21 7.71
N GLY A 13 17.36 -13.47 7.44
CA GLY A 13 18.26 -12.50 6.80
C GLY A 13 17.80 -12.11 5.39
N ASP A 14 17.27 -13.06 4.63
CA ASP A 14 16.73 -12.82 3.28
C ASP A 14 15.49 -11.95 3.33
N VAL A 15 14.55 -12.28 4.24
CA VAL A 15 13.34 -11.47 4.45
C VAL A 15 13.70 -10.05 4.89
N HIS A 16 14.65 -9.90 5.82
CA HIS A 16 15.11 -8.58 6.27
C HIS A 16 15.80 -7.80 5.15
N ARG A 17 16.56 -8.46 4.26
CA ARG A 17 17.20 -7.81 3.11
C ARG A 17 16.17 -7.16 2.19
N ILE A 18 15.08 -7.86 1.89
CA ILE A 18 14.03 -7.36 0.99
C ILE A 18 12.98 -6.48 1.69
N CYS A 19 12.84 -6.59 3.01
CA CYS A 19 11.94 -5.78 3.82
C CYS A 19 12.67 -5.26 5.08
N PRO A 20 13.63 -4.33 4.92
CA PRO A 20 14.49 -3.88 6.02
C PRO A 20 13.82 -2.84 6.91
N HIS A 21 12.65 -2.34 6.51
CA HIS A 21 11.98 -1.22 7.17
C HIS A 21 11.20 -1.71 8.39
N PRO A 22 11.28 -1.00 9.52
CA PRO A 22 10.38 -1.21 10.64
C PRO A 22 9.04 -0.52 10.35
N ILE A 23 8.28 -1.08 9.40
CA ILE A 23 6.94 -0.59 9.05
C ILE A 23 5.92 -1.50 9.73
N ASN A 24 5.00 -0.88 10.48
CA ASN A 24 3.92 -1.62 11.10
C ASN A 24 2.71 -1.68 10.15
N PRO A 25 1.99 -2.82 10.10
CA PRO A 25 0.72 -2.88 9.42
C PRO A 25 -0.33 -2.07 10.18
N VAL A 26 -1.22 -1.43 9.44
CA VAL A 26 -2.40 -0.76 9.97
C VAL A 26 -3.60 -1.07 9.11
N THR A 27 -4.77 -1.20 9.71
CA THR A 27 -6.04 -1.19 8.98
C THR A 27 -6.80 0.08 9.28
N VAL A 28 -7.35 0.69 8.23
CA VAL A 28 -8.26 1.84 8.31
C VAL A 28 -9.58 1.53 7.62
N GLN A 29 -10.67 2.16 8.06
CA GLN A 29 -11.92 2.14 7.30
C GLN A 29 -12.07 3.42 6.50
N LEU A 30 -12.50 3.26 5.25
CA LEU A 30 -12.71 4.33 4.28
C LEU A 30 -14.05 4.10 3.57
N SER A 31 -14.78 5.16 3.27
CA SER A 31 -15.88 5.11 2.30
C SER A 31 -15.34 4.74 0.90
N GLY A 32 -16.22 4.32 0.00
CA GLY A 32 -15.85 4.06 -1.38
C GLY A 32 -15.28 5.29 -2.08
N VAL A 33 -15.81 6.47 -1.78
CA VAL A 33 -15.26 7.75 -2.28
C VAL A 33 -13.82 7.95 -1.81
N GLU A 34 -13.58 7.80 -0.51
CA GLU A 34 -12.23 7.94 0.06
C GLU A 34 -11.26 6.88 -0.46
N LEU A 35 -11.72 5.65 -0.66
CA LEU A 35 -10.90 4.59 -1.27
C LEU A 35 -10.53 4.93 -2.71
N LEU A 36 -11.46 5.47 -3.51
CA LEU A 36 -11.17 5.95 -4.86
C LEU A 36 -10.18 7.12 -4.87
N GLU A 37 -10.24 8.03 -3.91
CA GLU A 37 -9.24 9.10 -3.74
C GLU A 37 -7.85 8.54 -3.47
N VAL A 38 -7.76 7.53 -2.58
CA VAL A 38 -6.48 6.85 -2.30
C VAL A 38 -5.94 6.17 -3.55
N VAL A 39 -6.77 5.41 -4.27
CA VAL A 39 -6.33 4.73 -5.49
C VAL A 39 -5.89 5.75 -6.53
N ARG A 40 -6.62 6.86 -6.74
CA ARG A 40 -6.19 7.92 -7.67
C ARG A 40 -4.88 8.57 -7.26
N GLY A 41 -4.73 8.92 -5.98
CA GLY A 41 -3.48 9.50 -5.46
C GLY A 41 -2.29 8.56 -5.62
N ALA A 42 -2.52 7.25 -5.54
CA ALA A 42 -1.48 6.24 -5.76
C ALA A 42 -1.03 6.13 -7.23
N TYR A 43 -1.80 6.66 -8.18
CA TYR A 43 -1.42 6.80 -9.59
C TYR A 43 -0.83 8.17 -9.93
N ASP A 44 -0.77 9.10 -8.97
CA ASP A 44 -0.19 10.43 -9.17
C ASP A 44 1.35 10.35 -9.29
N GLU A 45 1.89 10.84 -10.41
CA GLU A 45 3.34 10.78 -10.67
C GLU A 45 4.15 11.61 -9.68
N ALA A 46 3.60 12.72 -9.16
CA ALA A 46 4.31 13.54 -8.19
C ALA A 46 4.44 12.80 -6.85
N LEU A 47 3.41 12.08 -6.42
CA LEU A 47 3.48 11.22 -5.24
C LEU A 47 4.44 10.04 -5.44
N MET A 48 4.42 9.37 -6.62
CA MET A 48 5.35 8.28 -6.90
C MET A 48 6.82 8.72 -6.86
N ASN A 49 7.11 9.93 -7.36
CA ASN A 49 8.45 10.51 -7.39
C ASN A 49 8.82 11.29 -6.13
N PHE A 50 7.94 11.35 -5.14
CA PHE A 50 8.16 12.09 -3.91
C PHE A 50 9.34 11.51 -3.11
N GLU A 51 10.34 12.35 -2.78
CA GLU A 51 11.46 11.94 -1.93
C GLU A 51 11.07 11.96 -0.45
N LEU A 52 10.80 10.78 0.11
CA LEU A 52 10.42 10.63 1.52
C LEU A 52 11.65 10.40 2.41
N LYS A 53 11.72 11.14 3.52
CA LYS A 53 12.68 10.93 4.62
C LYS A 53 11.93 10.79 5.94
N GLY A 54 12.32 9.82 6.77
CA GLY A 54 11.68 9.55 8.07
C GLY A 54 10.70 8.37 8.05
N PHE A 55 9.87 8.22 9.08
CA PHE A 55 8.85 7.15 9.21
C PHE A 55 9.38 5.71 9.08
N GLY A 56 10.65 5.48 9.46
CA GLY A 56 11.30 4.19 9.24
C GLY A 56 11.58 3.87 7.77
N PHE A 57 11.29 4.78 6.83
CA PHE A 57 11.54 4.64 5.41
C PHE A 57 13.03 4.70 5.09
N ARG A 58 13.48 3.79 4.22
CA ARG A 58 14.88 3.60 3.76
C ARG A 58 15.00 3.59 2.24
N GLY A 59 13.94 3.98 1.54
CA GLY A 59 14.01 4.27 0.10
C GLY A 59 14.43 5.72 -0.13
N LYS A 60 14.61 6.09 -1.40
CA LYS A 60 14.84 7.49 -1.80
C LYS A 60 13.53 8.17 -2.22
N VAL A 61 12.74 7.50 -3.05
CA VAL A 61 11.41 7.93 -3.51
C VAL A 61 10.35 6.90 -3.09
N ILE A 62 9.09 7.31 -2.98
CA ILE A 62 7.96 6.44 -2.63
C ILE A 62 7.82 5.27 -3.60
N GLY A 63 7.91 5.54 -4.91
CA GLY A 63 7.76 4.55 -5.97
C GLY A 63 6.30 4.25 -6.29
N LYS A 64 6.08 3.11 -6.94
CA LYS A 64 4.74 2.67 -7.36
C LYS A 64 4.01 1.97 -6.23
N PHE A 65 2.70 2.15 -6.20
CA PHE A 65 1.80 1.45 -5.31
C PHE A 65 1.23 0.22 -5.99
N ILE A 66 1.19 -0.89 -5.26
CA ILE A 66 0.61 -2.15 -5.71
C ILE A 66 -0.58 -2.47 -4.82
N PHE A 67 -1.70 -2.84 -5.44
CA PHE A 67 -2.93 -3.18 -4.75
C PHE A 67 -3.18 -4.69 -4.81
N SER A 68 -3.70 -5.23 -3.71
CA SER A 68 -4.22 -6.60 -3.64
C SER A 68 -5.74 -6.53 -3.44
N GLY A 69 -6.49 -7.37 -4.15
CA GLY A 69 -7.95 -7.41 -4.12
C GLY A 69 -8.66 -6.25 -4.83
N LEU A 70 -7.92 -5.39 -5.55
CA LEU A 70 -8.47 -4.36 -6.42
C LEU A 70 -8.10 -4.66 -7.88
N ASP A 71 -9.07 -4.56 -8.77
CA ASP A 71 -8.82 -4.48 -10.21
C ASP A 71 -9.00 -3.03 -10.67
N VAL A 72 -7.90 -2.42 -11.12
CA VAL A 72 -7.87 -1.00 -11.52
C VAL A 72 -7.72 -0.93 -13.03
N THR A 73 -8.73 -0.37 -13.72
CA THR A 73 -8.61 -0.03 -15.13
C THR A 73 -8.14 1.40 -15.27
N THR A 74 -7.15 1.63 -16.12
CA THR A 74 -6.59 2.96 -16.38
C THR A 74 -6.75 3.36 -17.85
N HIS A 75 -6.58 4.64 -18.12
CA HIS A 75 -6.43 5.17 -19.46
C HIS A 75 -5.29 6.19 -19.47
N LYS A 76 -4.68 6.43 -20.64
CA LYS A 76 -3.70 7.48 -20.82
C LYS A 76 -4.34 8.69 -21.49
N ASP A 77 -4.02 9.88 -21.01
CA ASP A 77 -4.42 11.12 -21.66
C ASP A 77 -3.51 11.45 -22.87
N LYS A 78 -3.70 12.64 -23.45
CA LYS A 78 -2.93 13.09 -24.62
C LYS A 78 -1.45 13.32 -24.33
N GLU A 79 -1.09 13.53 -23.07
CA GLU A 79 0.28 13.74 -22.61
C GLU A 79 0.94 12.42 -22.18
N GLY A 80 0.18 11.32 -22.22
CA GLY A 80 0.65 9.99 -21.85
C GLY A 80 0.53 9.68 -20.36
N ILE A 81 -0.07 10.58 -19.58
CA ILE A 81 -0.25 10.44 -18.13
C ILE A 81 -1.33 9.41 -17.86
N GLU A 82 -1.05 8.49 -16.94
CA GLU A 82 -1.96 7.41 -16.58
C GLU A 82 -3.00 7.85 -15.54
N HIS A 83 -4.28 7.63 -15.85
CA HIS A 83 -5.40 8.03 -15.01
C HIS A 83 -6.29 6.83 -14.68
N VAL A 84 -6.67 6.72 -13.41
CA VAL A 84 -7.61 5.71 -12.92
C VAL A 84 -8.99 5.96 -13.53
N GLN A 85 -9.51 4.97 -14.28
CA GLN A 85 -10.83 5.04 -14.90
C GLN A 85 -11.90 4.40 -14.01
N LYS A 86 -11.68 3.17 -13.58
CA LYS A 86 -12.59 2.39 -12.72
C LYS A 86 -11.79 1.49 -11.79
N VAL A 87 -12.37 1.23 -10.63
CA VAL A 87 -11.80 0.36 -9.61
C VAL A 87 -12.86 -0.64 -9.20
N TYR A 88 -12.50 -1.92 -9.20
CA TYR A 88 -13.37 -3.03 -8.87
C TYR A 88 -12.83 -3.80 -7.68
N ILE A 89 -13.72 -4.39 -6.90
CA ILE A 89 -13.44 -5.33 -5.81
C ILE A 89 -14.34 -6.53 -6.01
N ASN A 90 -13.75 -7.72 -6.19
CA ASN A 90 -14.49 -8.95 -6.51
C ASN A 90 -15.43 -8.75 -7.72
N ASP A 91 -14.90 -8.22 -8.83
CA ASP A 91 -15.63 -7.92 -10.07
C ASP A 91 -16.77 -6.88 -9.95
N GLN A 92 -16.96 -6.26 -8.78
CA GLN A 92 -17.96 -5.22 -8.55
C GLN A 92 -17.31 -3.85 -8.50
N LEU A 93 -17.89 -2.88 -9.22
CA LEU A 93 -17.45 -1.50 -9.15
C LEU A 93 -17.56 -1.00 -7.70
N ILE A 94 -16.57 -0.24 -7.22
CA ILE A 94 -16.64 0.36 -5.89
C ILE A 94 -17.94 1.16 -5.74
N ASP A 95 -18.74 0.75 -4.77
CA ASP A 95 -19.87 1.52 -4.24
C ASP A 95 -19.32 2.68 -3.39
N HIS A 96 -19.68 3.90 -3.74
CA HIS A 96 -19.22 5.14 -3.11
C HIS A 96 -19.58 5.24 -1.62
N ASP A 97 -20.75 4.75 -1.22
CA ASP A 97 -21.29 4.92 0.13
C ASP A 97 -20.93 3.75 1.05
N LYS A 98 -20.47 2.64 0.48
CA LYS A 98 -20.02 1.46 1.24
C LYS A 98 -18.70 1.75 1.96
N ILE A 99 -18.58 1.24 3.19
CA ILE A 99 -17.33 1.28 3.95
C ILE A 99 -16.48 0.05 3.62
N TYR A 100 -15.21 0.28 3.33
CA TYR A 100 -14.19 -0.72 3.06
C TYR A 100 -13.09 -0.65 4.10
N THR A 101 -12.48 -1.80 4.40
CA THR A 101 -11.29 -1.88 5.23
C THR A 101 -10.06 -1.95 4.34
N LEU A 102 -9.17 -0.96 4.46
CA LEU A 102 -7.88 -0.92 3.78
C LEU A 102 -6.77 -1.32 4.76
N ALA A 103 -6.04 -2.39 4.44
CA ALA A 103 -4.78 -2.73 5.09
C ALA A 103 -3.63 -2.02 4.39
N THR A 104 -2.77 -1.33 5.14
CA THR A 104 -1.68 -0.52 4.58
C THR A 104 -0.54 -0.35 5.59
N ALA A 105 0.48 0.44 5.22
CA ALA A 105 1.58 0.82 6.10
C ALA A 105 1.18 1.98 7.02
N ASP A 106 1.57 1.91 8.28
CA ASP A 106 1.35 2.95 9.29
C ASP A 106 1.84 4.33 8.88
N MET A 107 2.94 4.43 8.12
CA MET A 107 3.49 5.68 7.62
C MET A 107 2.47 6.53 6.83
N PHE A 108 1.49 5.91 6.17
CA PHE A 108 0.44 6.62 5.44
C PHE A 108 -0.62 7.25 6.34
N THR A 109 -0.59 6.98 7.66
CA THR A 109 -1.50 7.56 8.64
C THR A 109 -1.01 8.86 9.27
N PHE A 110 0.30 9.14 9.17
CA PHE A 110 0.94 10.27 9.86
C PHE A 110 1.26 11.47 8.93
N GLY A 111 1.28 11.25 7.61
CA GLY A 111 1.62 12.27 6.62
C GLY A 111 0.42 12.81 5.82
N GLN A 112 0.69 13.74 4.90
CA GLN A 112 -0.31 14.30 3.97
C GLN A 112 -0.39 13.55 2.63
N MET A 113 0.32 12.41 2.50
CA MET A 113 0.36 11.62 1.26
C MET A 113 -1.03 11.10 0.86
N PHE A 114 -1.79 10.62 1.84
CA PHE A 114 -3.16 10.14 1.65
C PHE A 114 -4.07 10.76 2.71
N PRO A 115 -4.65 11.95 2.44
CA PRO A 115 -5.48 12.65 3.42
C PRO A 115 -6.66 11.81 3.91
N ALA A 116 -7.27 10.97 3.06
CA ALA A 116 -8.34 10.05 3.47
C ALA A 116 -7.88 9.05 4.55
N ILE A 117 -6.69 8.44 4.38
CA ILE A 117 -6.11 7.52 5.36
C ILE A 117 -5.74 8.26 6.65
N ALA A 118 -5.08 9.42 6.53
CA ALA A 118 -4.64 10.21 7.67
C ALA A 118 -5.83 10.73 8.51
N ARG A 119 -6.93 11.12 7.88
CA ARG A 119 -8.14 11.63 8.55
C ARG A 119 -9.07 10.55 9.08
N SER A 120 -8.98 9.31 8.60
CA SER A 120 -9.84 8.22 9.07
C SER A 120 -9.78 8.10 10.60
N THR A 121 -10.93 8.09 11.26
CA THR A 121 -11.02 7.94 12.73
C THR A 121 -10.81 6.50 13.18
N THR A 122 -10.84 5.55 12.25
CA THR A 122 -10.66 4.13 12.51
C THR A 122 -9.24 3.75 12.10
N LYS A 123 -8.33 3.67 13.07
CA LYS A 123 -6.95 3.21 12.85
C LYS A 123 -6.66 2.10 13.83
N LYS A 124 -6.49 0.89 13.34
CA LYS A 124 -6.04 -0.25 14.14
C LYS A 124 -4.60 -0.58 13.73
N PHE A 125 -3.67 -0.22 14.60
CA PHE A 125 -2.25 -0.56 14.45
C PHE A 125 -2.00 -1.98 14.96
N TYR A 126 -1.24 -2.75 14.20
CA TYR A 126 -0.82 -4.09 14.57
C TYR A 126 0.61 -4.01 15.11
N LEU A 127 0.73 -3.96 16.43
CA LEU A 127 1.99 -3.82 17.15
C LEU A 127 2.17 -5.04 18.08
N PRO A 128 3.40 -5.54 18.29
CA PRO A 128 4.68 -5.00 17.80
C PRO A 128 5.10 -5.53 16.42
N GLU A 129 4.21 -6.19 15.67
CA GLU A 129 4.52 -6.86 14.40
C GLU A 129 4.93 -5.87 13.30
N PHE A 130 6.02 -6.17 12.58
CA PHE A 130 6.39 -5.46 11.36
C PHE A 130 5.92 -6.21 10.10
N LEU A 131 5.81 -5.50 8.97
CA LEU A 131 5.49 -6.12 7.68
C LEU A 131 6.44 -7.28 7.33
N ARG A 132 7.73 -7.18 7.69
CA ARG A 132 8.70 -8.27 7.48
C ARG A 132 8.37 -9.52 8.30
N ASP A 133 7.78 -9.37 9.48
CA ASP A 133 7.41 -10.49 10.34
C ASP A 133 6.19 -11.20 9.74
N LEU A 134 5.20 -10.43 9.25
CA LEU A 134 4.07 -10.98 8.50
C LEU A 134 4.53 -11.69 7.22
N LEU A 135 5.47 -11.10 6.48
CA LEU A 135 6.04 -11.70 5.28
C LEU A 135 6.72 -13.05 5.59
N ALA A 136 7.49 -13.12 6.68
CA ALA A 136 8.11 -14.36 7.12
C ALA A 136 7.07 -15.45 7.45
N GLU A 137 5.97 -15.09 8.12
CA GLU A 137 4.88 -16.02 8.42
C GLU A 137 4.09 -16.45 7.16
N CYS A 138 3.87 -15.54 6.21
CA CYS A 138 3.25 -15.88 4.93
C CYS A 138 4.10 -16.89 4.15
N ILE A 139 5.43 -16.70 4.09
CA ILE A 139 6.33 -17.65 3.42
C ILE A 139 6.27 -19.04 4.05
N LYS A 140 6.12 -19.14 5.38
CA LYS A 140 6.00 -20.43 6.09
C LYS A 140 4.68 -21.16 5.86
N THR A 141 3.60 -20.42 5.58
CA THR A 141 2.23 -20.98 5.53
C THR A 141 1.69 -21.13 4.11
N SER A 142 2.31 -20.49 3.12
CA SER A 142 1.88 -20.50 1.72
C SER A 142 2.48 -21.65 0.88
N PHE A 143 3.35 -22.47 1.50
CA PHE A 143 4.01 -23.64 0.93
C PHE A 143 4.10 -24.76 1.97
#